data_AF-A0A6G1G0I1-F1
#
_entry.id   AF-A0A6G1G0I1-F1
#
_cell.length_a   1.000
_cell.length_b   1.000
_cell.length_c   1.000
_cell.angle_alpha   90.00
_cell.angle_beta   90.00
_cell.angle_gamma   90.00
#
_symmetry.space_group_name_H-M   'P 1'
#
loop_
_entity.id
_entity.type
_entity.pdbx_description
1 polymer ?
#
loop_
_entity_poly.entity_id
_entity_poly.type
_entity_poly.pdbx_seq_one_letter_code
_entity_poly.pdbx_strand_id
1 'polypeptide(L)'
;YCPIDPPSNCPNGTETAWAGTSPYSIVPGGQEMYVDPTGLVKITVQHSHYIPPGSYANGEGWKWTALPLPECQDPIPCPRSAFYFCSPPSGYWTFQIEGQERGGFAACPNPWDGEVTSVYAVTDAFNRTDCVELEGL
;
A
#
# COMPACT_ATOMS: atom_id res chain seq x y z
N TYR A 1 -13.57 7.10 8.30
CA TYR A 1 -14.28 8.35 8.68
C TYR A 1 -13.35 9.52 8.44
N CYS A 2 -13.87 10.64 7.94
CA CYS A 2 -13.11 11.85 7.64
C CYS A 2 -13.85 13.06 8.23
N PRO A 3 -13.33 13.67 9.32
CA PRO A 3 -13.96 14.77 10.03
C PRO A 3 -13.68 16.17 9.43
N ILE A 4 -13.20 16.25 8.18
CA ILE A 4 -12.76 17.51 7.57
C ILE A 4 -13.98 18.31 7.07
N ASP A 5 -13.97 19.63 7.30
CA ASP A 5 -14.98 20.58 6.81
C ASP A 5 -14.36 21.50 5.74
N PRO A 6 -14.99 21.71 4.57
CA PRO A 6 -16.21 21.05 4.08
C PRO A 6 -16.02 19.53 3.85
N PRO A 7 -17.09 18.70 3.96
CA PRO A 7 -17.03 17.27 3.66
C PRO A 7 -16.53 16.94 2.25
N SER A 8 -16.59 17.89 1.32
CA SER A 8 -16.00 17.80 -0.01
C SER A 8 -14.46 17.71 0.00
N ASN A 9 -13.82 17.87 1.17
CA ASN A 9 -12.41 17.66 1.44
C ASN A 9 -12.10 16.26 2.03
N CYS A 10 -13.05 15.32 1.94
CA CYS A 10 -12.82 13.91 2.18
C CYS A 10 -12.76 13.09 0.87
N PRO A 11 -11.86 12.10 0.74
CA PRO A 11 -11.88 11.17 -0.38
C PRO A 11 -13.20 10.44 -0.49
N ASN A 12 -13.50 9.90 -1.67
CA ASN A 12 -14.70 9.11 -1.87
C ASN A 12 -14.69 7.88 -0.93
N GLY A 13 -15.76 7.69 -0.17
CA GLY A 13 -15.89 6.58 0.79
C GLY A 13 -15.97 5.19 0.16
N THR A 14 -16.02 5.08 -1.17
CA THR A 14 -15.96 3.80 -1.90
C THR A 14 -14.53 3.38 -2.24
N GLU A 15 -13.54 4.25 -2.05
CA GLU A 15 -12.14 3.99 -2.36
C GLU A 15 -11.31 3.89 -1.07
N THR A 16 -10.28 3.05 -1.09
CA THR A 16 -9.27 3.05 -0.03
C THR A 16 -8.21 4.09 -0.38
N ALA A 17 -8.21 5.20 0.34
CA ALA A 17 -7.22 6.26 0.19
C ALA A 17 -6.08 6.13 1.21
N TRP A 18 -4.88 6.56 0.84
CA TRP A 18 -3.67 6.47 1.64
C TRP A 18 -2.98 7.85 1.70
N ALA A 19 -2.33 8.13 2.83
CA ALA A 19 -1.32 9.20 2.95
C ALA A 19 0.02 8.55 3.33
N GLY A 20 0.89 8.37 2.33
CA GLY A 20 2.08 7.53 2.46
C GLY A 20 1.66 6.08 2.70
N THR A 21 2.21 5.45 3.73
CA THR A 21 1.87 4.07 4.12
C THR A 21 0.75 3.98 5.15
N SER A 22 0.09 5.09 5.48
CA SER A 22 -1.01 5.12 6.45
C SER A 22 -2.37 5.30 5.75
N PRO A 23 -3.42 4.58 6.15
CA PRO A 23 -4.77 4.80 5.62
C PRO A 23 -5.23 6.24 5.87
N TYR A 24 -5.88 6.86 4.88
CA TYR A 24 -6.45 8.20 5.01
C TYR A 24 -7.80 8.15 5.73
N SER A 25 -7.78 7.70 6.99
CA SER A 25 -8.97 7.54 7.82
C SER A 25 -8.69 7.94 9.26
N ILE A 26 -9.70 8.48 9.94
CA ILE A 26 -9.67 8.75 11.38
C ILE A 26 -10.69 7.83 12.03
N VAL A 27 -10.23 6.93 12.88
CA VAL A 27 -11.09 6.06 13.71
C VAL A 27 -10.51 5.99 15.13
N PRO A 28 -11.35 5.95 16.17
CA PRO A 28 -10.87 5.69 17.52
C PRO A 28 -10.07 4.39 17.55
N GLY A 29 -8.98 4.31 18.32
CA GLY A 29 -8.08 3.14 18.31
C GLY A 29 -7.10 3.07 17.13
N GLY A 30 -7.20 3.98 16.17
CA GLY A 30 -6.30 4.08 15.02
C GLY A 30 -6.64 3.09 13.90
N GLN A 31 -6.03 3.31 12.74
CA GLN A 31 -6.01 2.37 11.65
C GLN A 31 -4.59 2.34 11.09
N GLU A 32 -3.99 1.16 11.06
CA GLU A 32 -2.61 0.99 10.64
C GLU A 32 -2.51 -0.02 9.50
N MET A 33 -1.59 0.24 8.57
CA MET A 33 -1.19 -0.71 7.54
C MET A 33 -0.21 -1.73 8.12
N TYR A 34 -0.33 -2.99 7.74
CA TYR A 34 0.67 -4.01 8.04
C TYR A 34 0.77 -5.01 6.90
N VAL A 35 1.88 -5.73 6.83
CA VAL A 35 2.06 -6.88 5.94
C VAL A 35 1.89 -8.13 6.78
N ASP A 36 0.94 -8.99 6.43
CA ASP A 36 0.79 -10.27 7.13
C ASP A 36 1.92 -11.25 6.77
N PRO A 37 2.10 -12.37 7.50
CA PRO A 37 3.17 -13.31 7.20
C PRO A 37 3.14 -13.81 5.76
N THR A 38 1.98 -13.89 5.13
CA THR A 38 1.81 -14.38 3.75
C THR A 38 2.17 -13.33 2.69
N GLY A 39 2.46 -12.10 3.11
CA GLY A 39 2.76 -10.98 2.22
C GLY A 39 1.58 -10.09 1.88
N LEU A 40 0.36 -10.37 2.36
CA LEU A 40 -0.79 -9.50 2.06
C LEU A 40 -0.68 -8.18 2.83
N VAL A 41 -0.78 -7.07 2.10
CA VAL A 41 -0.93 -5.74 2.70
C VAL A 41 -2.36 -5.60 3.22
N LYS A 42 -2.48 -5.37 4.53
CA LYS A 42 -3.75 -5.28 5.24
C LYS A 42 -3.80 -4.01 6.07
N ILE A 43 -5.01 -3.68 6.52
CA ILE A 43 -5.25 -2.63 7.50
C ILE A 43 -5.84 -3.23 8.75
N THR A 44 -5.55 -2.66 9.91
CA THR A 44 -6.18 -3.08 11.17
C THR A 44 -7.70 -2.89 11.09
N VAL A 45 -8.42 -3.75 11.80
CA VAL A 45 -9.87 -3.61 11.96
C VAL A 45 -10.15 -2.27 12.65
N GLN A 46 -11.21 -1.60 12.22
CA GLN A 46 -11.66 -0.33 12.80
C GLN A 46 -11.84 -0.48 14.31
N HIS A 47 -11.47 0.54 15.09
CA HIS A 47 -11.50 0.47 16.57
C HIS A 47 -10.49 -0.50 17.18
N SER A 48 -9.48 -0.91 16.41
CA SER A 48 -8.42 -1.81 16.86
C SER A 48 -7.06 -1.41 16.29
N HIS A 49 -6.06 -1.58 17.14
CA HIS A 49 -4.64 -1.53 16.76
C HIS A 49 -4.02 -2.94 16.78
N TYR A 50 -4.85 -3.97 16.72
CA TYR A 50 -4.39 -5.35 16.75
C TYR A 50 -3.76 -5.73 15.40
N ILE A 51 -2.46 -6.02 15.43
CA ILE A 51 -1.71 -6.62 14.34
C ILE A 51 -1.46 -8.09 14.71
N PRO A 52 -1.85 -9.06 13.85
CA PRO A 52 -1.64 -10.48 14.14
C PRO A 52 -0.16 -10.84 14.33
N PRO A 53 0.18 -11.77 15.24
CA PRO A 53 1.55 -12.21 15.44
C PRO A 53 2.24 -12.67 14.15
N GLY A 54 3.52 -12.32 14.00
CA GLY A 54 4.32 -12.62 12.80
C GLY A 54 4.08 -11.70 11.62
N SER A 55 3.15 -10.74 11.73
CA SER A 55 3.00 -9.67 10.74
C SER A 55 4.05 -8.58 10.96
N TYR A 56 4.29 -7.79 9.93
CA TYR A 56 5.21 -6.66 9.92
C TYR A 56 4.41 -5.36 9.97
N ALA A 57 4.59 -4.58 11.04
CA ALA A 57 3.91 -3.30 11.23
C ALA A 57 4.38 -2.26 10.20
N ASN A 58 3.69 -1.11 10.11
CA ASN A 58 4.00 -0.08 9.11
C ASN A 58 5.45 0.44 9.19
N GLY A 59 6.03 0.46 10.40
CA GLY A 59 7.43 0.86 10.61
C GLY A 59 8.46 -0.18 10.16
N GLU A 60 8.03 -1.35 9.69
CA GLU A 60 8.89 -2.48 9.40
C GLU A 60 8.89 -2.80 7.89
N GLY A 61 10.06 -2.68 7.28
CA GLY A 61 10.32 -3.12 5.91
C GLY A 61 9.93 -2.14 4.80
N TRP A 62 9.01 -1.23 5.04
CA TRP A 62 8.62 -0.22 4.04
C TRP A 62 9.77 0.73 3.72
N LYS A 63 10.14 0.80 2.44
CA LYS A 63 11.22 1.67 1.96
C LYS A 63 10.76 2.45 0.74
N TRP A 64 10.91 3.77 0.80
CA TRP A 64 10.68 4.62 -0.35
C TRP A 64 11.93 4.72 -1.22
N THR A 65 11.75 4.59 -2.54
CA THR A 65 12.82 4.73 -3.54
C THR A 65 12.46 5.84 -4.52
N ALA A 66 13.35 6.81 -4.70
CA ALA A 66 13.16 7.91 -5.64
C ALA A 66 13.29 7.44 -7.10
N LEU A 67 12.41 7.92 -7.98
CA LEU A 67 12.57 7.79 -9.42
C LEU A 67 13.57 8.84 -9.95
N PRO A 68 14.35 8.52 -11.00
CA PRO A 68 15.26 9.49 -11.61
C PRO A 68 14.51 10.68 -12.21
N LEU A 69 15.02 11.89 -11.97
CA LEU A 69 14.33 13.18 -12.14
C LEU A 69 14.12 13.71 -13.58
N PRO A 70 14.01 12.89 -14.64
CA PRO A 70 13.16 13.33 -15.76
C PRO A 70 12.20 12.26 -16.30
N GLU A 71 12.17 11.05 -15.77
CA GLU A 71 11.44 9.93 -16.40
C GLU A 71 9.91 10.00 -16.22
N CYS A 72 9.43 10.84 -15.30
CA CYS A 72 8.02 11.02 -15.06
C CYS A 72 7.64 12.47 -15.40
N GLN A 73 7.61 12.83 -16.69
CA GLN A 73 7.17 14.16 -17.13
C GLN A 73 5.74 14.17 -17.69
N ASP A 74 5.17 13.00 -17.97
CA ASP A 74 3.82 12.93 -18.49
C ASP A 74 2.79 13.00 -17.35
N PRO A 75 1.91 14.00 -17.33
CA PRO A 75 0.84 14.06 -16.35
C PRO A 75 -0.07 12.84 -16.52
N ILE A 76 -0.19 12.04 -15.46
CA ILE A 76 -1.10 10.91 -15.43
C ILE A 76 -2.52 11.47 -15.62
N PRO A 77 -3.33 10.93 -16.56
CA PRO A 77 -4.71 11.35 -16.71
C PRO A 77 -5.52 10.88 -15.49
N CYS A 78 -5.53 11.70 -14.44
CA CYS A 78 -6.39 11.53 -13.27
C CYS A 78 -7.39 12.68 -13.13
N PRO A 79 -8.52 12.44 -12.46
CA PRO A 79 -9.47 13.50 -12.15
C PRO A 79 -8.75 14.59 -11.36
N ARG A 80 -8.69 15.82 -11.89
CA ARG A 80 -8.13 16.96 -11.17
C ARG A 80 -9.08 17.35 -10.04
N SER A 81 -9.00 16.64 -8.92
CA SER A 81 -9.66 16.99 -7.66
C SER A 81 -8.59 17.35 -6.62
N ALA A 82 -9.00 17.95 -5.50
CA ALA A 82 -8.08 18.26 -4.39
C ALA A 82 -7.45 17.01 -3.74
N PHE A 83 -7.87 15.79 -4.14
CA PHE A 83 -7.44 14.52 -3.54
C PHE A 83 -6.42 13.77 -4.37
N TYR A 84 -6.50 13.86 -5.68
CA TYR A 84 -5.60 13.15 -6.57
C TYR A 84 -4.40 14.05 -6.84
N PHE A 85 -3.25 13.68 -6.29
CA PHE A 85 -1.99 14.31 -6.64
C PHE A 85 -1.57 13.84 -8.03
N CYS A 86 -2.04 14.56 -9.06
CA CYS A 86 -1.78 14.25 -10.46
C CYS A 86 -0.38 14.67 -10.94
N SER A 87 0.49 15.11 -10.02
CA SER A 87 1.90 15.28 -10.38
C SER A 87 2.50 13.90 -10.62
N PRO A 88 3.48 13.80 -11.52
CA PRO A 88 4.19 12.55 -11.71
C PRO A 88 4.77 12.02 -10.38
N PRO A 89 4.75 10.70 -10.15
CA PRO A 89 5.26 10.12 -8.91
C PRO A 89 6.75 10.45 -8.77
N SER A 90 7.17 10.86 -7.57
CA SER A 90 8.57 11.13 -7.27
C SER A 90 9.37 9.86 -6.98
N GLY A 91 8.69 8.73 -6.83
CA GLY A 91 9.25 7.48 -6.35
C GLY A 91 8.15 6.44 -6.15
N TYR A 92 8.55 5.27 -5.67
CA TYR A 92 7.66 4.16 -5.33
C TYR A 92 8.03 3.57 -3.97
N TRP A 93 7.07 2.89 -3.36
CA TRP A 93 7.29 2.14 -2.13
C TRP A 93 7.64 0.69 -2.43
N THR A 94 8.69 0.19 -1.79
CA THR A 94 9.06 -1.23 -1.79
C THR A 94 9.03 -1.77 -0.36
N PHE A 95 9.18 -3.09 -0.22
CA PHE A 95 9.13 -3.78 1.06
C PHE A 95 10.36 -4.69 1.23
N GLN A 96 11.17 -4.48 2.24
CA GLN A 96 12.35 -5.30 2.53
C GLN A 96 12.64 -5.30 4.03
N ILE A 97 12.49 -6.46 4.66
CA ILE A 97 12.87 -6.63 6.07
C ILE A 97 14.39 -6.80 6.17
N GLU A 98 14.98 -6.16 7.17
CA GLU A 98 16.41 -6.29 7.45
C GLU A 98 16.75 -7.75 7.81
N GLY A 99 17.73 -8.32 7.11
CA GLY A 99 18.15 -9.71 7.31
C GLY A 99 17.42 -10.74 6.44
N GLN A 100 16.38 -10.36 5.69
CA GLN A 100 15.80 -11.24 4.66
C GLN A 100 16.62 -11.20 3.38
N GLU A 101 16.80 -12.36 2.73
CA GLU A 101 17.50 -12.45 1.43
C GLU A 101 16.65 -11.90 0.27
N ARG A 102 15.33 -11.89 0.44
CA ARG A 102 14.35 -11.48 -0.58
C ARG A 102 13.46 -10.36 -0.03
N GLY A 103 12.89 -9.60 -0.94
CA GLY A 103 11.90 -8.56 -0.67
C GLY A 103 11.30 -8.07 -1.99
N GLY A 104 10.73 -6.87 -1.97
CA GLY A 104 9.95 -6.31 -3.05
C GLY A 104 8.48 -6.71 -2.98
N PHE A 105 7.79 -6.49 -4.09
CA PHE A 105 6.40 -6.86 -4.28
C PHE A 105 6.27 -7.86 -5.43
N ALA A 106 5.22 -8.68 -5.37
CA ALA A 106 4.87 -9.64 -6.40
C ALA A 106 3.39 -9.50 -6.76
N ALA A 107 3.12 -9.33 -8.05
CA ALA A 107 1.78 -9.41 -8.63
C ALA A 107 1.45 -10.87 -8.92
N CYS A 108 0.41 -11.39 -8.26
CA CYS A 108 -0.02 -12.78 -8.39
C CYS A 108 -1.49 -12.86 -8.79
N PRO A 109 -1.93 -13.91 -9.50
CA PRO A 109 -3.35 -14.19 -9.71
C PRO A 109 -4.10 -14.25 -8.38
N ASN A 110 -5.25 -13.59 -8.28
CA ASN A 110 -6.08 -13.65 -7.09
C ASN A 110 -6.75 -15.04 -6.99
N PRO A 111 -6.73 -15.69 -5.81
CA PRO A 111 -7.21 -17.05 -5.66
C PRO A 111 -8.74 -17.19 -5.70
N TRP A 112 -9.48 -16.09 -5.61
CA TRP A 112 -10.95 -16.05 -5.61
C TRP A 112 -11.52 -15.51 -6.93
N ASP A 113 -10.72 -14.74 -7.67
CA ASP A 113 -11.12 -14.16 -8.95
C ASP A 113 -9.93 -14.15 -9.93
N GLY A 114 -10.01 -14.98 -10.97
CA GLY A 114 -8.92 -15.11 -11.96
C GLY A 114 -8.71 -13.87 -12.83
N GLU A 115 -9.66 -12.94 -12.86
CA GLU A 115 -9.54 -11.66 -13.59
C GLU A 115 -8.87 -10.57 -12.74
N VAL A 116 -8.61 -10.84 -11.46
CA VAL A 116 -8.03 -9.89 -10.52
C VAL A 116 -6.60 -10.29 -10.19
N THR A 117 -5.71 -9.30 -10.20
CA THR A 117 -4.34 -9.45 -9.70
C THR A 117 -4.27 -8.95 -8.26
N SER A 118 -3.70 -9.75 -7.38
CA SER A 118 -3.38 -9.36 -6.02
C SER A 118 -1.90 -9.11 -5.87
N VAL A 119 -1.56 -8.03 -5.17
CA VAL A 119 -0.16 -7.68 -4.89
C VAL A 119 0.19 -8.15 -3.48
N TYR A 120 1.34 -8.81 -3.37
CA TYR A 120 1.89 -9.34 -2.14
C TYR A 120 3.29 -8.77 -1.93
N ALA A 121 3.60 -8.36 -0.71
CA ALA A 121 4.98 -8.15 -0.28
C ALA A 121 5.69 -9.51 -0.18
N VAL A 122 6.96 -9.56 -0.60
CA VAL A 122 7.77 -10.77 -0.51
C VAL A 122 8.37 -10.86 0.89
N THR A 123 7.82 -11.75 1.71
CA THR A 123 8.29 -12.08 3.07
C THR A 123 8.96 -13.47 3.08
N ASP A 124 9.57 -13.89 4.20
CA ASP A 124 10.13 -15.26 4.33
C ASP A 124 9.08 -16.38 4.16
N ALA A 125 7.83 -16.12 4.53
CA ALA A 125 6.74 -17.08 4.38
C ALA A 125 6.01 -16.95 3.04
N PHE A 126 6.39 -15.98 2.19
CA PHE A 126 5.86 -15.86 0.83
C PHE A 126 6.43 -16.99 -0.06
N ASN A 127 5.55 -17.89 -0.50
CA ASN A 127 5.94 -19.11 -1.22
C ASN A 127 5.28 -19.26 -2.60
N ARG A 128 4.65 -18.20 -3.12
CA ARG A 128 4.02 -18.25 -4.44
C ARG A 128 5.04 -18.12 -5.55
N THR A 129 4.86 -18.94 -6.59
CA THR A 129 5.76 -19.03 -7.75
C THR A 129 5.12 -18.60 -9.05
N ASP A 130 3.80 -18.38 -9.05
CA ASP A 130 2.99 -17.98 -10.19
C ASP A 130 2.81 -16.46 -10.27
N CYS A 131 3.82 -15.72 -9.81
CA CYS A 131 3.79 -14.27 -9.66
C CYS A 131 4.86 -13.60 -10.52
N VAL A 132 4.61 -12.32 -10.83
CA VAL A 132 5.57 -11.43 -11.48
C VAL A 132 6.08 -10.43 -10.46
N GLU A 133 7.40 -10.22 -10.41
CA GLU A 133 8.02 -9.23 -9.53
C GLU A 133 7.64 -7.80 -9.95
N LEU A 134 7.43 -6.93 -8.95
CA LEU A 134 7.12 -5.52 -9.11
C LEU A 134 8.24 -4.69 -8.51
N GLU A 135 8.57 -3.58 -9.17
CA GLU A 135 9.54 -2.61 -8.66
C GLU A 135 9.05 -1.96 -7.36
N GLY A 136 7.75 -1.68 -7.27
CA GLY A 136 7.10 -1.12 -6.09
C GLY A 136 5.63 -0.80 -6.30
N LEU A 137 5.05 -0.14 -5.29
CA LEU A 137 3.69 0.43 -5.26
C LEU A 137 3.73 1.95 -5.42
#